data_AF-E7PNC5-F1
#
_entry.id   AF-E7PNC5-F1
#
_cell.length_a   1.000
_cell.length_b   1.000
_cell.length_c   1.000
_cell.angle_alpha   90.00
_cell.angle_beta   90.00
_cell.angle_gamma   90.00
#
_symmetry.space_group_name_H-M   'P 1'
#
loop_
_entity.id
_entity.type
_entity.pdbx_description
1 polymer ?
#
loop_
_entity_poly.entity_id
_entity_poly.type
_entity_poly.pdbx_seq_one_letter_code
_entity_poly.pdbx_strand_id
1 'polypeptide(L)' 'MHSETIKLETSIAVQEGSYFVTVDKGEVKIKSATSITLEVGSSKLVMNADGTITLSGITVNIDGTTKINLNK' A
#
# COMPACT_ATOMS: atom_id res chain seq x y z
N MET A 1 21.07 -14.21 -10.12
CA MET A 1 19.83 -13.47 -9.82
C MET A 1 18.67 -14.36 -10.22
N HIS A 2 17.79 -14.69 -9.29
CA HIS A 2 16.50 -15.35 -9.57
C HIS A 2 15.45 -14.26 -9.74
N SER A 3 14.64 -14.34 -10.79
CA SER A 3 13.56 -13.40 -11.06
C SER A 3 12.37 -14.19 -11.61
N GLU A 4 11.25 -14.13 -10.90
CA GLU A 4 9.97 -14.64 -11.38
C GLU A 4 9.10 -13.44 -11.76
N THR A 5 8.48 -13.50 -12.93
CA THR A 5 7.61 -12.43 -13.42
C THR A 5 6.29 -13.04 -13.84
N ILE A 6 5.21 -12.60 -13.18
CA ILE A 6 3.84 -12.96 -13.53
C ILE A 6 3.35 -11.92 -14.55
N LYS A 7 3.03 -12.33 -15.79
CA LYS A 7 2.67 -11.42 -16.89
C LYS A 7 1.15 -11.40 -17.19
N LEU A 8 0.63 -10.18 -17.08
CA LEU A 8 -0.53 -9.48 -17.66
C LEU A 8 -2.00 -9.93 -17.56
N GLU A 9 -2.40 -11.18 -17.30
CA GLU A 9 -3.86 -11.49 -17.21
C GLU A 9 -4.31 -12.22 -15.95
N THR A 10 -3.41 -12.39 -14.98
CA THR A 10 -3.73 -13.12 -13.76
C THR A 10 -3.78 -12.15 -12.58
N SER A 11 -4.99 -11.82 -12.14
CA SER A 11 -5.19 -11.27 -10.81
C SER A 11 -4.79 -12.34 -9.78
N ILE A 12 -3.93 -11.99 -8.83
CA ILE A 12 -3.74 -12.82 -7.65
C ILE A 12 -4.79 -12.38 -6.63
N ALA A 13 -5.77 -13.23 -6.38
CA ALA A 13 -6.77 -13.03 -5.35
C ALA A 13 -6.64 -14.13 -4.31
N VAL A 14 -6.30 -13.77 -3.08
CA VAL A 14 -6.32 -14.68 -1.93
C VAL A 14 -7.67 -14.51 -1.25
N GLN A 15 -8.54 -15.53 -1.35
CA GLN A 15 -9.90 -15.47 -0.77
C GLN A 15 -9.91 -15.81 0.72
N GLU A 16 -9.03 -16.73 1.14
CA GLU A 16 -8.88 -17.17 2.52
C GLU A 16 -7.39 -17.35 2.84
N GLY A 17 -7.00 -17.03 4.09
CA GLY A 17 -5.60 -17.07 4.55
C GLY A 17 -4.86 -15.74 4.44
N SER A 18 -3.54 -15.78 4.61
CA SER A 18 -2.68 -14.59 4.66
C SER A 18 -1.78 -14.49 3.42
N TYR A 19 -1.55 -13.26 2.94
CA TYR A 19 -0.55 -12.96 1.91
C TYR A 19 0.64 -12.25 2.55
N PHE A 20 1.84 -12.85 2.48
CA PHE A 20 3.05 -12.30 3.08
C PHE A 20 4.07 -11.91 2.00
N VAL A 21 4.66 -10.73 2.14
CA VAL A 21 5.80 -10.26 1.35
C VAL A 21 6.93 -9.93 2.31
N THR A 22 8.00 -10.74 2.31
CA THR A 22 9.19 -10.53 3.14
C THR A 22 10.37 -10.21 2.25
N VAL A 23 11.09 -9.12 2.56
CA VAL A 23 12.31 -8.71 1.86
C VAL A 23 13.42 -8.53 2.89
N ASP A 24 14.35 -9.48 2.94
CA ASP A 24 15.46 -9.47 3.92
C ASP A 24 16.48 -8.35 3.67
N LYS A 25 16.66 -7.96 2.40
CA LYS A 25 17.57 -6.89 1.96
C LYS A 25 16.96 -6.17 0.75
N GLY A 26 16.82 -4.84 0.81
CA GLY A 26 16.35 -4.02 -0.31
C GLY A 26 15.02 -3.31 -0.05
N GLU A 27 14.16 -3.22 -1.08
CA GLU A 27 12.92 -2.45 -1.05
C GLU A 27 11.75 -3.18 -1.74
N VAL A 28 10.53 -2.90 -1.30
CA VAL A 28 9.29 -3.32 -1.98
C VAL A 28 8.80 -2.15 -2.84
N LYS A 29 8.67 -2.37 -4.16
CA LYS A 29 8.11 -1.37 -5.09
C LYS A 29 6.71 -1.75 -5.52
N ILE A 30 5.75 -0.88 -5.24
CA ILE A 30 4.37 -0.98 -5.74
C ILE A 30 4.14 0.22 -6.67
N LYS A 31 3.79 -0.07 -7.93
CA LYS A 31 3.44 0.95 -8.92
C LYS A 31 2.11 0.57 -9.57
N SER A 32 1.18 1.51 -9.59
CA SER A 32 -0.11 1.37 -10.27
C SER A 32 -0.28 2.50 -11.27
N ALA A 33 -0.97 2.21 -12.37
CA ALA A 33 -1.33 3.23 -13.37
C ALA A 33 -2.54 4.08 -12.92
N THR A 34 -3.36 3.57 -12.00
CA THR A 34 -4.64 4.19 -11.63
C THR A 34 -4.69 4.54 -10.14
N SER A 35 -4.59 3.53 -9.27
CA SER A 35 -4.66 3.70 -7.82
C SER A 35 -4.04 2.53 -7.07
N ILE A 36 -3.65 2.79 -5.82
CA ILE A 36 -3.34 1.76 -4.81
C ILE A 36 -4.35 1.93 -3.67
N THR A 37 -5.00 0.84 -3.26
CA THR A 37 -5.92 0.81 -2.11
C THR A 37 -5.50 -0.25 -1.11
N LEU A 38 -5.39 0.12 0.16
CA LEU A 38 -5.23 -0.79 1.29
C LEU A 38 -6.43 -0.61 2.22
N GLU A 39 -7.19 -1.67 2.49
CA GLU A 39 -8.45 -1.60 3.23
C GLU A 39 -8.58 -2.74 4.24
N VAL A 40 -8.99 -2.41 5.47
CA VAL A 40 -9.32 -3.36 6.53
C VAL A 40 -10.52 -2.80 7.30
N GLY A 41 -11.69 -3.42 7.14
CA GLY A 41 -12.93 -2.92 7.76
C GLY A 41 -13.18 -1.45 7.37
N SER A 42 -13.25 -0.55 8.37
CA SER A 42 -13.48 0.89 8.15
C SER A 42 -12.19 1.71 7.95
N SER A 43 -11.02 1.08 7.94
CA SER A 43 -9.73 1.76 7.73
C SER A 43 -9.29 1.63 6.28
N LYS A 44 -8.89 2.74 5.66
CA LYS A 44 -8.56 2.79 4.24
C LYS A 44 -7.44 3.79 3.93
N LEU A 45 -6.46 3.35 3.13
CA LEU A 45 -5.48 4.20 2.44
C LEU A 45 -5.74 4.11 0.93
N VAL A 46 -5.96 5.25 0.28
CA VAL A 46 -6.10 5.36 -1.17
C VAL A 46 -5.06 6.34 -1.71
N MET A 47 -4.27 5.89 -2.69
CA MET A 47 -3.33 6.72 -3.46
C MET A 47 -3.79 6.73 -4.91
N ASN A 48 -4.08 7.91 -5.46
CA ASN A 48 -4.58 8.06 -6.82
C ASN A 48 -3.48 8.56 -7.78
N ALA A 49 -3.62 8.25 -9.06
CA ALA A 49 -2.70 8.72 -10.10
C ALA A 49 -2.68 10.26 -10.25
N ASP A 50 -3.71 10.96 -9.79
CA ASP A 50 -3.78 12.42 -9.77
C ASP A 50 -2.94 13.08 -8.66
N GLY A 51 -2.30 12.28 -7.80
CA GLY A 51 -1.49 12.74 -6.67
C GLY A 51 -2.25 12.88 -5.36
N THR A 52 -3.57 12.67 -5.35
CA THR A 52 -4.37 12.69 -4.12
C THR A 52 -4.07 11.44 -3.28
N ILE A 53 -3.79 11.65 -1.99
CA ILE A 53 -3.65 10.58 -1.00
C ILE A 53 -4.71 10.79 0.08
N THR A 54 -5.51 9.76 0.35
CA THR A 54 -6.55 9.76 1.39
C THR A 54 -6.27 8.66 2.40
N LEU A 55 -6.07 9.05 3.67
CA LEU A 55 -6.04 8.14 4.81
C LEU A 55 -7.31 8.36 5.63
N SER A 56 -8.08 7.31 5.88
CA SER A 56 -9.37 7.39 6.56
C SER A 56 -9.59 6.21 7.51
N GLY A 57 -10.36 6.45 8.57
CA GLY A 57 -10.70 5.48 9.61
C GLY A 57 -11.52 6.14 10.73
N ILE A 58 -12.03 5.33 11.68
CA ILE A 58 -12.78 5.84 12.85
C ILE A 58 -11.88 6.72 13.73
N THR A 59 -10.61 6.36 13.87
CA THR A 59 -9.60 7.12 14.60
C THR A 59 -8.28 7.01 13.85
N VAL A 60 -7.60 8.14 13.65
CA VAL A 60 -6.28 8.20 13.01
C VAL A 60 -5.32 8.87 13.98
N ASN A 61 -4.38 8.11 14.52
CA ASN A 61 -3.30 8.62 15.34
C ASN A 61 -2.05 8.77 14.46
N ILE A 62 -1.37 9.91 14.57
CA ILE A 62 -0.14 10.19 13.84
C ILE A 62 0.92 10.64 14.84
N ASP A 63 1.90 9.78 15.08
CA ASP A 63 2.97 10.01 16.03
C ASP A 63 4.29 10.21 15.30
N GLY A 64 4.93 11.36 15.50
CA GLY A 64 6.25 11.67 14.96
C GLY A 64 7.24 11.82 16.10
N THR A 65 8.34 11.05 16.07
CA THR A 65 9.38 11.11 17.11
C THR A 65 10.25 12.38 17.02
N THR A 66 10.19 13.09 15.90
CA THR A 66 10.96 14.33 15.67
C THR A 66 10.11 15.43 15.05
N LYS A 67 9.30 15.11 14.03
CA LYS A 67 8.52 16.12 13.32
C LYS A 67 7.34 15.51 12.58
N ILE A 68 6.21 16.20 12.58
CA ILE A 68 5.11 16.01 11.63
C ILE A 68 4.95 17.34 10.90
N ASN A 69 5.02 17.34 9.57
CA ASN A 69 4.69 18.52 8.76
C ASN A 69 3.35 18.29 8.09
N LEU A 70 2.41 19.19 8.33
CA LEU A 70 1.13 19.23 7.66
C LEU A 70 1.04 20.59 6.95
N ASN A 71 0.83 20.56 5.63
CA ASN A 71 0.64 21.75 4.80
C ASN A 71 1.77 22.81 4.93
N LYS A 72 3.04 22.40 4.76
CA LYS A 72 4.20 23.31 4.72
C LYS A 72 4.71 23.53 3.30
#